data_AF-A0A5C2S0J6-F1
#
_entry.id   AF-A0A5C2S0J6-F1
#
_cell.length_a   1.000
_cell.length_b   1.000
_cell.length_c   1.000
_cell.angle_alpha   90.00
_cell.angle_beta   90.00
_cell.angle_gamma   90.00
#
_symmetry.space_group_name_H-M   'P 1'
#
loop_
_entity.id
_entity.type
_entity.pdbx_description
1 polymer ?
#
loop_
_entity_poly.entity_id
_entity_poly.type
_entity_poly.pdbx_seq_one_letter_code
_entity_poly.pdbx_strand_id
1 'polypeptide(L)'
;MEAFDFQRLATVVNQARMAHYPTQGLSTYRAREQTVAELSAIFPTRKVELALAFIDLVREAFAKNPAAYNEFFHALKLYESNALDLRDTIIRLMLLCSGSPALLRGLNAFLPAGFRLNVLMGEVAVELVTPEGRVVYPIARPLTQFQDRQSYS
;
A
#
# COMPACT_ATOMS: atom_id res chain seq x y z
N MET A 1 22.72 -7.31 -1.36
CA MET A 1 21.90 -6.10 -1.26
C MET A 1 20.55 -6.54 -0.76
N GLU A 2 20.28 -6.38 0.54
CA GLU A 2 19.04 -6.85 1.16
C GLU A 2 17.86 -6.17 0.47
N ALA A 3 17.05 -6.97 -0.22
CA ALA A 3 15.74 -6.54 -0.65
C ALA A 3 15.02 -6.08 0.62
N PHE A 4 14.63 -4.82 0.67
CA PHE A 4 13.84 -4.32 1.77
C PHE A 4 12.49 -5.06 1.70
N ASP A 5 12.37 -6.14 2.46
CA ASP A 5 11.21 -7.02 2.43
C ASP A 5 9.98 -6.21 2.82
N PHE A 6 8.94 -6.37 2.02
CA PHE A 6 7.61 -5.85 2.28
C PHE A 6 7.10 -6.21 3.70
N GLN A 7 7.69 -7.26 4.30
CA GLN A 7 7.47 -7.69 5.69
C GLN A 7 8.00 -6.70 6.71
N ARG A 8 9.17 -6.11 6.46
CA ARG A 8 9.73 -5.05 7.29
C ARG A 8 8.87 -3.78 7.22
N LEU A 9 8.28 -3.48 6.06
CA LEU A 9 7.32 -2.38 5.93
C LEU A 9 6.08 -2.64 6.78
N ALA A 10 5.47 -3.82 6.65
CA ALA A 10 4.27 -4.17 7.40
C ALA A 10 4.50 -4.03 8.91
N THR A 11 5.63 -4.53 9.42
CA THR A 11 6.01 -4.37 10.82
C THR A 11 6.18 -2.90 11.22
N VAL A 12 6.92 -2.10 10.44
CA VAL A 12 7.10 -0.66 10.73
C VAL A 12 5.78 0.07 10.77
N VAL A 13 4.90 -0.17 9.80
CA VAL A 13 3.60 0.50 9.69
C VAL A 13 2.66 0.06 10.82
N ASN A 14 2.67 -1.23 11.19
CA ASN A 14 1.90 -1.74 12.32
C ASN A 14 2.43 -1.21 13.66
N GLN A 15 3.75 -1.14 13.86
CA GLN A 15 4.38 -0.55 15.04
C GLN A 15 4.08 0.94 15.15
N ALA A 16 4.20 1.71 14.06
CA ALA A 16 3.85 3.12 14.03
C ALA A 16 2.37 3.38 14.35
N ARG A 17 1.46 2.47 13.94
CA ARG A 17 0.05 2.51 14.35
C ARG A 17 -0.12 2.25 15.85
N MET A 18 0.61 1.29 16.41
CA MET A 18 0.55 0.93 17.84
C MET A 18 1.19 1.99 18.74
N ALA A 19 2.20 2.70 18.25
CA ALA A 19 2.88 3.79 18.95
C ALA A 19 2.05 5.10 19.05
N HIS A 20 0.73 5.03 18.86
CA HIS A 20 -0.19 6.17 18.89
C HIS A 20 0.24 7.32 17.95
N TYR A 21 0.06 7.17 16.64
CA TYR A 21 0.08 8.32 15.74
C TYR A 21 -1.22 9.13 15.93
N PRO A 22 -1.20 10.31 16.58
CA PRO A 22 -2.44 11.01 16.91
C PRO A 22 -3.11 11.54 15.65
N THR A 23 -4.43 11.36 15.57
CA THR A 23 -5.28 11.72 14.43
C THR A 23 -5.52 13.23 14.31
N GLN A 24 -4.95 14.09 15.16
CA GLN A 24 -5.17 15.54 15.10
C GLN A 24 -3.88 16.35 15.32
N GLY A 25 -3.81 17.48 14.60
CA GLY A 25 -2.61 18.25 14.28
C GLY A 25 -1.79 18.82 15.45
N LEU A 26 -0.62 19.35 15.06
CA LEU A 26 0.41 20.03 15.86
C LEU A 26 1.19 19.18 16.89
N SER A 27 0.68 18.01 17.32
CA SER A 27 1.42 17.02 18.12
C SER A 27 2.26 16.03 17.29
N THR A 28 2.21 16.15 15.95
CA THR A 28 2.74 15.14 15.02
C THR A 28 4.26 15.19 14.85
N TYR A 29 4.91 16.35 15.00
CA TYR A 29 6.35 16.45 14.79
C TYR A 29 7.16 15.71 15.88
N ARG A 30 6.83 15.94 17.16
CA ARG A 30 7.49 15.22 18.28
C ARG A 30 7.20 13.72 18.27
N ALA A 31 5.96 13.33 17.99
CA ALA A 31 5.61 11.92 17.85
C ALA A 31 6.34 11.25 16.68
N ARG A 32 6.49 11.97 15.55
CA ARG A 32 7.28 11.54 14.39
C ARG A 32 8.74 11.37 14.78
N GLU A 33 9.35 12.34 15.45
CA GLU A 33 10.76 12.24 15.89
C GLU A 33 10.99 11.08 16.86
N GLN A 34 10.07 10.85 17.82
CA GLN A 34 10.15 9.72 18.74
C GLN A 34 10.03 8.38 18.01
N THR A 35 9.07 8.26 17.09
CA THR A 35 8.87 7.05 16.27
C THR A 35 10.08 6.81 15.38
N VAL A 36 10.65 7.86 14.78
CA VAL A 36 11.88 7.76 13.98
C VAL A 36 13.03 7.33 14.86
N ALA A 37 13.21 7.90 16.04
CA ALA A 37 14.30 7.52 16.95
C ALA A 37 14.19 6.05 17.36
N GLU A 38 13.01 5.60 17.76
CA GLU A 38 12.75 4.23 18.20
C GLU A 38 12.92 3.21 17.06
N LEU A 39 12.33 3.48 15.90
CA LEU A 39 12.39 2.58 14.76
C LEU A 39 13.73 2.66 14.00
N SER A 40 14.46 3.78 14.09
CA SER A 40 15.79 3.91 13.47
C SER A 40 16.84 3.00 14.10
N ALA A 41 16.59 2.50 15.31
CA ALA A 41 17.43 1.48 15.94
C ALA A 41 17.30 0.11 15.25
N ILE A 42 16.20 -0.13 14.53
CA ILE A 42 15.85 -1.42 13.91
C ILE A 42 15.87 -1.31 12.38
N PHE A 43 15.58 -0.12 11.83
CA PHE A 43 15.42 0.14 10.40
C PHE A 43 16.23 1.35 9.94
N PRO A 44 16.66 1.42 8.67
CA PRO A 44 17.32 2.61 8.15
C PRO A 44 16.43 3.86 8.28
N THR A 45 16.97 4.96 8.83
CA THR A 45 16.21 6.20 9.08
C THR A 45 15.43 6.67 7.85
N ARG A 46 16.07 6.70 6.68
CA ARG A 46 15.42 7.08 5.40
C ARG A 46 14.17 6.24 5.10
N LYS A 47 14.18 4.95 5.46
CA LYS A 47 13.03 4.04 5.26
C LYS A 47 11.92 4.32 6.25
N VAL A 48 12.25 4.61 7.51
CA VAL A 48 11.28 5.02 8.52
C VAL A 48 10.60 6.31 8.10
N GLU A 49 11.35 7.30 7.63
CA GLU A 49 10.80 8.57 7.14
C GLU A 49 9.86 8.39 5.95
N LEU A 50 10.22 7.52 4.99
CA LEU A 50 9.37 7.16 3.87
C LEU A 50 8.08 6.47 4.32
N ALA A 51 8.17 5.51 5.25
CA ALA A 51 7.01 4.80 5.78
C ALA A 51 6.06 5.76 6.50
N LEU A 52 6.59 6.69 7.32
CA LEU A 52 5.79 7.70 8.00
C LEU A 52 5.14 8.67 7.01
N ALA A 53 5.87 9.13 5.99
CA ALA A 53 5.29 9.96 4.92
C ALA A 53 4.18 9.22 4.15
N PHE A 54 4.33 7.91 3.95
CA PHE A 54 3.30 7.09 3.31
C PHE A 54 2.07 6.92 4.20
N ILE A 55 2.23 6.75 5.52
CA ILE A 55 1.11 6.71 6.49
C ILE A 55 0.36 8.04 6.48
N ASP A 56 1.06 9.18 6.46
CA ASP A 56 0.43 10.51 6.36
C ASP A 56 -0.43 10.61 5.09
N LEU A 57 0.09 10.11 3.97
CA LEU A 57 -0.62 10.10 2.68
C LEU A 57 -1.84 9.16 2.70
N VAL A 58 -1.70 7.95 3.26
CA VAL A 58 -2.80 6.97 3.45
C VAL A 58 -3.91 7.58 4.31
N ARG A 59 -3.55 8.27 5.39
CA ARG A 59 -4.49 8.95 6.28
C ARG A 59 -5.25 10.06 5.56
N GLU A 60 -4.56 10.91 4.80
CA GLU A 60 -5.21 12.00 4.06
C GLU A 60 -6.14 11.46 2.96
N ALA A 61 -5.66 10.49 2.19
CA ALA A 61 -6.42 9.87 1.10
C ALA A 61 -7.67 9.13 1.61
N PHE A 62 -7.59 8.45 2.75
CA PHE A 62 -8.71 7.75 3.37
C PHE A 62 -9.44 8.55 4.45
N ALA A 63 -9.18 9.86 4.60
CA ALA A 63 -9.86 10.72 5.58
C ALA A 63 -11.40 10.69 5.42
N LYS A 64 -11.88 10.49 4.17
CA LYS A 64 -13.30 10.37 3.83
C LYS A 64 -13.84 8.93 3.86
N ASN A 65 -12.97 7.92 4.01
CA ASN A 65 -13.34 6.51 4.00
C ASN A 65 -12.59 5.72 5.09
N PRO A 66 -13.05 5.78 6.35
CA PRO A 66 -12.39 5.10 7.47
C PRO A 66 -12.41 3.57 7.34
N ALA A 67 -13.37 2.99 6.59
CA ALA A 67 -13.40 1.55 6.33
C ALA A 67 -12.21 1.11 5.48
N ALA A 68 -11.90 1.86 4.41
CA ALA A 68 -10.72 1.58 3.58
C ALA A 68 -9.40 1.78 4.34
N TYR A 69 -9.33 2.78 5.23
CA TYR A 69 -8.19 2.96 6.14
C TYR A 69 -7.98 1.72 7.01
N ASN A 70 -9.03 1.22 7.69
CA ASN A 70 -8.92 0.03 8.52
C ASN A 70 -8.54 -1.22 7.72
N GLU A 71 -9.08 -1.37 6.51
CA GLU A 71 -8.79 -2.51 5.63
C GLU A 71 -7.32 -2.50 5.17
N PHE A 72 -6.74 -1.32 4.96
CA PHE A 72 -5.33 -1.18 4.60
C PHE A 72 -4.40 -1.78 5.67
N PHE A 73 -4.61 -1.41 6.95
CA PHE A 73 -3.82 -1.98 8.05
C PHE A 73 -4.17 -3.44 8.31
N HIS A 74 -5.42 -3.84 8.08
CA HIS A 74 -5.82 -5.24 8.19
C HIS A 74 -5.06 -6.12 7.20
N ALA A 75 -4.91 -5.70 5.95
CA ALA A 75 -4.12 -6.41 4.94
C ALA A 75 -2.63 -6.51 5.33
N LEU A 76 -2.04 -5.44 5.87
CA LEU A 76 -0.65 -5.46 6.38
C LEU A 76 -0.48 -6.42 7.58
N LYS A 77 -1.46 -6.45 8.49
CA LYS A 77 -1.45 -7.37 9.64
C LYS A 77 -1.59 -8.83 9.20
N LEU A 78 -2.48 -9.12 8.24
CA LEU A 78 -2.64 -10.47 7.70
C LEU A 78 -1.36 -10.97 7.03
N TYR A 79 -0.61 -10.09 6.38
CA TYR A 79 0.70 -10.42 5.84
C TYR A 79 1.72 -10.72 6.95
N GLU A 80 1.75 -9.91 8.01
CA GLU A 80 2.63 -10.14 9.17
C GLU A 80 2.35 -11.46 9.89
N SER A 81 1.09 -11.91 9.92
CA SER A 81 0.71 -13.23 10.47
C SER A 81 0.89 -14.39 9.50
N ASN A 82 1.53 -14.18 8.33
CA ASN A 82 1.63 -15.15 7.23
C ASN A 82 0.26 -15.71 6.78
N ALA A 83 -0.82 -14.93 6.95
CA ALA A 83 -2.17 -15.31 6.53
C ALA A 83 -2.49 -14.88 5.09
N LEU A 84 -1.76 -13.89 4.57
CA LEU A 84 -1.76 -13.51 3.16
C LEU A 84 -0.35 -13.60 2.60
N ASP A 85 -0.25 -14.05 1.36
CA ASP A 85 1.00 -14.05 0.61
C ASP A 85 1.34 -12.65 0.10
N LEU A 86 2.64 -12.41 -0.19
CA LEU A 86 3.14 -11.14 -0.70
C LEU A 86 2.33 -10.63 -1.90
N ARG A 87 2.04 -11.53 -2.85
CA ARG A 87 1.27 -11.20 -4.06
C ARG A 87 -0.14 -10.73 -3.69
N ASP A 88 -0.83 -11.48 -2.82
CA ASP A 88 -2.21 -11.16 -2.42
C ASP A 88 -2.29 -9.89 -1.59
N THR A 89 -1.32 -9.65 -0.71
CA THR A 89 -1.26 -8.39 0.04
C THR A 89 -1.03 -7.20 -0.90
N ILE A 90 -0.11 -7.30 -1.88
CA ILE A 90 0.12 -6.22 -2.86
C ILE A 90 -1.15 -5.94 -3.66
N ILE A 91 -1.84 -6.98 -4.15
CA ILE A 91 -3.09 -6.83 -4.91
C ILE A 91 -4.14 -6.12 -4.05
N ARG A 92 -4.30 -6.54 -2.79
CA ARG A 92 -5.30 -5.96 -1.89
C ARG A 92 -5.02 -4.50 -1.56
N LEU A 93 -3.77 -4.15 -1.28
CA LEU A 93 -3.37 -2.75 -1.07
C LEU A 93 -3.53 -1.92 -2.33
N MET A 94 -3.15 -2.45 -3.49
CA MET A 94 -3.33 -1.80 -4.79
C MET A 94 -4.80 -1.51 -5.07
N LEU A 95 -5.71 -2.46 -4.84
CA LEU A 95 -7.15 -2.26 -5.05
C LEU A 95 -7.72 -1.20 -4.10
N LEU A 96 -7.26 -1.15 -2.85
CA LEU A 96 -7.63 -0.10 -1.89
C LEU A 96 -7.09 1.28 -2.31
N CYS A 97 -5.88 1.32 -2.85
CA CYS A 97 -5.20 2.54 -3.29
C CYS A 97 -5.59 2.96 -4.73
N SER A 98 -6.43 2.20 -5.42
CA SER A 98 -6.73 2.37 -6.84
C SER A 98 -7.34 3.73 -7.18
N GLY A 99 -8.07 4.34 -6.25
CA GLY A 99 -8.62 5.70 -6.37
C GLY A 99 -7.67 6.84 -5.99
N SER A 100 -6.40 6.55 -5.69
CA SER A 100 -5.38 7.57 -5.40
C SER A 100 -4.04 7.20 -6.04
N PRO A 101 -3.62 7.91 -7.10
CA PRO A 101 -2.38 7.60 -7.82
C PRO A 101 -1.16 7.95 -6.97
N ALA A 102 -1.30 8.88 -6.02
CA ALA A 102 -0.29 9.20 -5.04
C ALA A 102 0.01 7.99 -4.13
N LEU A 103 -1.02 7.27 -3.68
CA LEU A 103 -0.84 6.06 -2.87
C LEU A 103 -0.19 4.93 -3.65
N LEU A 104 -0.59 4.70 -4.89
CA LEU A 104 0.03 3.67 -5.75
C LEU A 104 1.52 3.97 -5.99
N ARG A 105 1.87 5.25 -6.20
CA ARG A 105 3.28 5.69 -6.28
C ARG A 105 4.04 5.49 -4.97
N GLY A 106 3.41 5.78 -3.84
CA GLY A 106 3.98 5.50 -2.52
C GLY A 106 4.27 4.01 -2.34
N LEU A 107 3.31 3.15 -2.69
CA LEU A 107 3.41 1.69 -2.59
C LEU A 107 4.56 1.14 -3.44
N ASN A 108 4.76 1.69 -4.65
CA ASN A 108 5.89 1.34 -5.54
C ASN A 108 7.28 1.48 -4.90
N ALA A 109 7.47 2.46 -4.01
CA ALA A 109 8.76 2.68 -3.34
C ALA A 109 9.09 1.59 -2.32
N PHE A 110 8.09 0.78 -1.94
CA PHE A 110 8.21 -0.30 -0.97
C PHE A 110 8.09 -1.69 -1.58
N LEU A 111 7.85 -1.79 -2.89
CA LEU A 111 7.84 -3.06 -3.58
C LEU A 111 9.26 -3.65 -3.69
N PRO A 112 9.42 -4.97 -3.49
CA PRO A 112 10.70 -5.62 -3.69
C PRO A 112 11.16 -5.54 -5.15
N ALA A 113 12.44 -5.81 -5.40
CA ALA A 113 12.99 -5.82 -6.75
C ALA A 113 12.24 -6.83 -7.63
N GLY A 114 11.83 -6.40 -8.83
CA GLY A 114 10.99 -7.20 -9.73
C GLY A 114 9.49 -6.94 -9.58
N PHE A 115 9.05 -6.25 -8.53
CA PHE A 115 7.67 -5.82 -8.36
C PHE A 115 7.49 -4.33 -8.71
N ARG A 116 6.51 -4.05 -9.57
CA ARG A 116 6.12 -2.68 -9.97
C ARG A 116 4.61 -2.59 -10.17
N LEU A 117 4.03 -1.48 -9.76
CA LEU A 117 2.64 -1.11 -10.02
C LEU A 117 2.63 0.03 -11.05
N ASN A 118 2.04 -0.21 -12.21
CA ASN A 118 1.86 0.81 -13.23
C ASN A 118 0.38 1.17 -13.32
N VAL A 119 0.07 2.46 -13.19
CA VAL A 119 -1.29 2.95 -13.41
C VAL A 119 -1.49 3.10 -14.91
N LEU A 120 -2.49 2.41 -15.45
CA LEU A 120 -2.82 2.39 -16.86
C LEU A 120 -4.13 3.12 -17.13
N MET A 121 -4.29 3.58 -18.36
CA MET A 121 -5.55 4.11 -18.89
C MET A 121 -6.17 5.24 -18.04
N GLY A 122 -5.34 6.15 -17.51
CA GLY A 122 -5.83 7.27 -16.71
C GLY A 122 -6.55 6.84 -15.43
N GLU A 123 -5.97 5.89 -14.69
CA GLU A 123 -6.49 5.36 -13.40
C GLU A 123 -7.63 4.33 -13.53
N VAL A 124 -7.82 3.76 -14.72
CA VAL A 124 -8.87 2.76 -14.98
C VAL A 124 -8.37 1.32 -14.79
N ALA A 125 -7.06 1.09 -14.79
CA ALA A 125 -6.46 -0.21 -14.49
C ALA A 125 -5.10 -0.05 -13.79
N VAL A 126 -4.70 -1.04 -13.00
CA VAL A 126 -3.33 -1.16 -12.47
C VAL A 126 -2.68 -2.43 -13.01
N GLU A 127 -1.51 -2.30 -13.59
CA GLU A 127 -0.65 -3.42 -13.94
C GLU A 127 0.32 -3.71 -12.78
N LEU A 128 0.26 -4.94 -12.27
CA LEU A 128 1.26 -5.51 -11.38
C LEU A 128 2.28 -6.29 -12.22
N VAL A 129 3.49 -5.76 -12.30
CA VAL A 129 4.66 -6.47 -12.82
C VAL A 129 5.25 -7.28 -11.68
N THR A 130 5.39 -8.58 -11.86
CA THR A 130 6.11 -9.50 -10.97
C THR A 130 7.26 -10.16 -11.76
N PRO A 131 8.24 -10.79 -11.09
CA PRO A 131 9.26 -11.57 -11.79
C PRO A 131 8.68 -12.74 -12.62
N GLU A 132 7.47 -13.23 -12.30
CA GLU A 132 6.82 -14.30 -13.08
C GLU A 132 6.05 -13.79 -14.31
N GLY A 133 5.76 -12.48 -14.40
CA GLY A 133 4.99 -11.93 -15.51
C GLY A 133 4.29 -10.62 -15.15
N ARG A 134 3.33 -10.21 -16.00
CA ARG A 134 2.55 -8.98 -15.78
C ARG A 134 1.07 -9.33 -15.68
N VAL A 135 0.40 -8.79 -14.68
CA VAL A 135 -1.03 -8.99 -14.45
C VAL A 135 -1.71 -7.64 -14.40
N VAL A 136 -2.74 -7.45 -15.22
CA VAL A 136 -3.51 -6.20 -15.26
C VAL A 136 -4.81 -6.38 -14.48
N TYR A 137 -5.01 -5.53 -13.48
CA TYR A 137 -6.20 -5.46 -12.65
C TYR A 137 -7.05 -4.27 -13.09
N PRO A 138 -8.22 -4.49 -13.71
CA PRO A 138 -9.14 -3.42 -14.02
C PRO A 138 -9.67 -2.80 -12.71
N ILE A 139 -9.54 -1.49 -12.56
CA ILE A 139 -10.08 -0.69 -11.45
C ILE A 139 -11.55 -0.33 -11.72
N ALA A 140 -11.95 -0.30 -13.00
CA ALA A 140 -13.34 -0.09 -13.38
C ALA A 140 -14.24 -1.19 -12.80
N ARG A 141 -15.32 -0.76 -12.12
CA ARG A 141 -16.51 -1.58 -11.84
C ARG A 141 -16.89 -2.41 -13.08
N PRO A 142 -17.46 -3.61 -12.91
CA PRO A 142 -18.01 -4.35 -14.02
C PRO A 142 -19.21 -3.54 -14.55
N LEU A 143 -18.98 -2.76 -15.60
CA LEU A 143 -20.05 -2.25 -16.44
C LEU A 143 -20.00 -3.10 -17.71
N THR A 144 -20.69 -4.23 -17.60
CA THR A 144 -21.50 -4.75 -18.71
C THR A 144 -20.78 -4.88 -20.05
N GLN A 145 -19.66 -5.59 -20.14
CA GLN A 145 -19.12 -5.97 -21.46
C GLN A 145 -18.25 -7.22 -21.45
N PHE A 146 -18.77 -8.33 -20.90
CA PHE A 146 -18.31 -9.68 -21.23
C PHE A 146 -19.47 -10.61 -21.62
N GLN A 147 -20.58 -10.03 -22.10
CA GLN A 147 -21.68 -10.75 -22.75
C GLN A 147 -22.04 -10.10 -24.09
N ASP A 148 -21.02 -9.82 -24.91
CA ASP A 148 -21.24 -9.64 -26.35
C ASP A 148 -20.04 -10.19 -27.12
N ARG A 149 -19.85 -11.51 -27.00
CA ARG A 149 -18.95 -12.27 -27.87
C ARG A 149 -19.51 -13.63 -28.29
N GLN A 150 -20.83 -13.75 -28.34
CA GLN A 150 -21.55 -14.93 -28.85
C GLN A 150 -22.76 -14.49 -29.69
N SER A 151 -22.55 -13.64 -30.69
CA SER A 151 -23.52 -13.39 -31.77
C SER A 151 -22.77 -13.03 -33.04
N TYR A 152 -22.03 -13.98 -33.61
CA TYR A 152 -21.77 -13.97 -35.05
C TYR A 152 -21.66 -15.41 -35.55
N SER A 153 -22.58 -15.73 -36.45
CA SER A 153 -22.79 -16.97 -37.22
C SER A 153 -23.52 -18.11 -36.50
#